data_AF-A0A643C605-F1
#
_entry.id   AF-A0A643C605-F1
#
_cell.length_a   1.000
_cell.length_b   1.000
_cell.length_c   1.000
_cell.angle_alpha   90.00
_cell.angle_beta   90.00
_cell.angle_gamma   90.00
#
_symmetry.space_group_name_H-M   'P 1'
#
loop_
_entity.id
_entity.type
_entity.pdbx_description
1 polymer ?
#
loop_
_entity_poly.entity_id
_entity_poly.type
_entity_poly.pdbx_seq_one_letter_code
_entity_poly.pdbx_strand_id
1 'polypeptide(L)'
;GRPEAEALAPSCPPPLLVEPHLCIEQFRIPRDRLVGRSRPGLYSHLLDQLYELNMLPPTARRSRLGVLFCPRPDGTADMHIVINGEDMGPSARGLPAAQPLYAVVDVFASTKSVRLVQVEYGLPSLQTLCRLVIQKSVVHRLAIDGLHLPKGLKDFCKYE
;
A
#
# COMPACT_ATOMS: atom_id res chain seq x y z
N GLY A 1 42.45 -8.29 -26.57
CA GLY A 1 41.06 -7.83 -26.53
C GLY A 1 40.29 -8.72 -25.59
N ARG A 2 39.81 -8.17 -24.48
CA ARG A 2 38.88 -8.85 -23.56
C ARG A 2 37.47 -8.59 -24.09
N PRO A 3 36.58 -9.59 -24.24
CA PRO A 3 35.20 -9.31 -24.52
C PRO A 3 34.47 -8.90 -23.23
N GLU A 4 33.50 -8.03 -23.43
CA GLU A 4 32.85 -7.17 -22.46
C GLU A 4 31.99 -7.94 -21.45
N ALA A 5 31.99 -7.43 -20.22
CA ALA A 5 31.12 -7.91 -19.16
C ALA A 5 29.69 -7.49 -19.46
N GLU A 6 28.86 -8.47 -19.80
CA GLU A 6 27.41 -8.33 -19.93
C GLU A 6 26.84 -7.97 -18.57
N ALA A 7 26.36 -6.73 -18.46
CA ALA A 7 25.75 -6.19 -17.27
C ALA A 7 24.48 -6.99 -16.92
N LEU A 8 24.55 -7.80 -15.87
CA LEU A 8 23.38 -8.42 -15.25
C LEU A 8 22.39 -7.32 -14.87
N ALA A 9 21.26 -7.28 -15.58
CA ALA A 9 20.06 -6.58 -15.13
C ALA A 9 19.72 -7.04 -13.69
N PRO A 10 19.23 -6.14 -12.82
CA PRO A 10 18.79 -6.57 -11.49
C PRO A 10 17.61 -7.53 -11.68
N SER A 11 17.87 -8.81 -11.42
CA SER A 11 16.87 -9.87 -11.39
C SER A 11 15.75 -9.40 -10.48
N CYS A 12 14.56 -9.22 -11.04
CA CYS A 12 13.33 -9.02 -10.30
C CYS A 12 13.28 -10.12 -9.21
N PRO A 13 13.33 -9.76 -7.91
CA PRO A 13 13.39 -10.77 -6.87
C PRO A 13 12.11 -11.62 -6.92
N PRO A 14 12.20 -12.93 -6.62
CA PRO A 14 11.05 -13.80 -6.60
C PRO A 14 9.95 -13.24 -5.69
N PRO A 15 8.66 -13.53 -5.93
CA PRO A 15 7.52 -13.00 -5.15
C PRO A 15 7.49 -13.47 -3.68
N LEU A 16 8.57 -14.07 -3.19
CA LEU A 16 8.65 -14.78 -1.93
C LEU A 16 8.82 -13.88 -0.70
N LEU A 17 9.04 -12.58 -0.84
CA LEU A 17 8.96 -11.63 0.28
C LEU A 17 8.53 -10.25 -0.22
N VAL A 18 7.26 -10.07 -0.57
CA VAL A 18 6.70 -8.72 -0.45
C VAL A 18 6.72 -8.41 1.03
N GLU A 19 7.71 -7.63 1.45
CA GLU A 19 7.85 -7.22 2.84
C GLU A 19 6.51 -6.63 3.29
N PRO A 20 5.94 -7.12 4.42
CA PRO A 20 4.61 -6.70 4.85
C PRO A 20 4.53 -5.20 5.19
N HIS A 21 5.68 -4.53 5.23
CA HIS A 21 5.82 -3.11 5.52
C HIS A 21 6.53 -2.42 4.36
N LEU A 22 6.04 -1.24 4.04
CA LEU A 22 6.75 -0.24 3.26
C LEU A 22 7.61 0.55 4.24
N CYS A 23 8.92 0.59 3.98
CA CYS A 23 9.87 1.36 4.77
C CYS A 23 10.16 2.68 4.04
N ILE A 24 9.91 3.80 4.69
CA ILE A 24 10.24 5.14 4.19
C ILE A 24 11.01 5.84 5.29
N GLU A 25 12.30 6.06 5.06
CA GLU A 25 13.21 6.61 6.07
C GLU A 25 13.11 5.82 7.40
N GLN A 26 12.74 6.48 8.50
CA GLN A 26 12.53 5.85 9.81
C GLN A 26 11.16 5.18 10.00
N PHE A 27 10.22 5.35 9.07
CA PHE A 27 8.84 4.88 9.21
C PHE A 27 8.65 3.49 8.59
N ARG A 28 7.91 2.64 9.32
CA ARG A 28 7.50 1.31 8.87
C ARG A 28 5.99 1.26 8.80
N ILE A 29 5.46 1.10 7.59
CA ILE A 29 4.04 1.24 7.31
C ILE A 29 3.48 -0.06 6.73
N PRO A 30 2.46 -0.69 7.32
CA PRO A 30 1.85 -1.91 6.78
C PRO A 30 1.31 -1.70 5.35
N ARG A 31 1.73 -2.55 4.40
CA ARG A 31 1.34 -2.42 2.97
C ARG A 31 -0.13 -2.76 2.72
N ASP A 32 -0.73 -3.56 3.58
CA ASP A 32 -2.11 -4.04 3.44
C ASP A 32 -3.15 -2.90 3.40
N ARG A 33 -2.91 -1.82 4.14
CA ARG A 33 -3.75 -0.61 4.13
C ARG A 33 -3.36 0.37 3.02
N LEU A 34 -2.14 0.27 2.52
CA LEU A 34 -1.59 1.15 1.50
C LEU A 34 -1.94 0.72 0.09
N VAL A 35 -2.31 -0.55 -0.16
CA VAL A 35 -2.67 -1.04 -1.49
C VAL A 35 -4.19 -1.07 -1.66
N GLY A 36 -4.67 -0.60 -2.81
CA GLY A 36 -6.07 -0.72 -3.20
C GLY A 36 -6.50 -2.18 -3.38
N ARG A 37 -7.80 -2.47 -3.22
CA ARG A 37 -8.34 -3.81 -3.49
C ARG A 37 -9.65 -3.74 -4.24
N SER A 38 -9.86 -4.61 -5.20
CA SER A 38 -11.10 -4.71 -5.95
C SER A 38 -12.26 -5.15 -5.04
N ARG A 39 -13.48 -5.06 -5.58
CA ARG A 39 -14.61 -5.74 -4.94
C ARG A 39 -14.45 -7.26 -5.13
N PRO A 40 -14.83 -8.08 -4.13
CA PRO A 40 -14.91 -9.53 -4.32
C PRO A 40 -15.81 -9.84 -5.52
N GLY A 41 -15.33 -10.72 -6.40
CA GLY A 41 -16.00 -11.07 -7.64
C GLY A 41 -15.13 -11.97 -8.51
N LEU A 42 -15.65 -12.38 -9.67
CA LEU A 42 -15.00 -13.38 -10.54
C LEU A 42 -13.55 -13.03 -10.92
N TYR A 43 -13.29 -11.75 -11.21
CA TYR A 43 -11.97 -11.25 -11.62
C TYR A 43 -11.20 -10.56 -10.49
N SER A 44 -11.62 -10.75 -9.23
CA SER A 44 -11.00 -10.04 -8.11
C SER A 44 -9.51 -10.33 -7.95
N HIS A 45 -9.10 -11.59 -8.16
CA HIS A 45 -7.68 -11.97 -8.14
C HIS A 45 -6.83 -11.22 -9.17
N LEU A 46 -7.31 -11.07 -10.41
CA LEU A 46 -6.58 -10.32 -11.45
C LEU A 46 -6.55 -8.83 -11.11
N LEU A 47 -7.68 -8.26 -10.69
CA LEU A 47 -7.75 -6.84 -10.36
C LEU A 47 -6.89 -6.49 -9.14
N ASP A 48 -6.91 -7.33 -8.10
CA ASP A 48 -6.06 -7.16 -6.91
C ASP A 48 -4.57 -7.20 -7.30
N GLN A 49 -4.15 -8.11 -8.18
CA GLN A 49 -2.78 -8.11 -8.73
C GLN A 49 -2.43 -6.82 -9.48
N LEU A 50 -3.36 -6.25 -10.25
CA LEU A 50 -3.11 -4.98 -10.95
C LEU A 50 -2.95 -3.79 -9.99
N TYR A 51 -3.62 -3.81 -8.83
CA TYR A 51 -3.39 -2.83 -7.76
C TYR A 51 -2.04 -3.03 -7.10
N GLU A 52 -1.66 -4.27 -6.79
CA GLU A 52 -0.36 -4.60 -6.17
C GLU A 52 0.83 -4.24 -7.08
N LEU A 53 0.67 -4.40 -8.39
CA LEU A 53 1.70 -4.08 -9.39
C LEU A 53 1.69 -2.62 -9.85
N ASN A 54 0.83 -1.76 -9.30
CA ASN A 54 0.71 -0.36 -9.72
C ASN A 54 0.48 -0.13 -11.22
N MET A 55 -0.13 -1.11 -11.90
CA MET A 55 -0.43 -1.04 -13.32
C MET A 55 -1.68 -0.19 -13.61
N LEU A 56 -2.53 0.01 -12.61
CA LEU A 56 -3.70 0.88 -12.72
C LEU A 56 -3.30 2.34 -12.48
N PRO A 57 -3.96 3.29 -13.16
CA PRO A 57 -3.75 4.71 -12.88
C PRO A 57 -3.91 5.04 -11.38
N PRO A 58 -3.15 6.00 -10.83
CA PRO A 58 -3.29 6.43 -9.44
C PRO A 58 -4.69 6.97 -9.11
N THR A 59 -5.42 7.43 -10.13
CA THR A 59 -6.80 7.93 -10.05
C THR A 59 -7.86 6.84 -10.21
N ALA A 60 -7.45 5.59 -10.46
CA ALA A 60 -8.37 4.48 -10.58
C ALA A 60 -9.15 4.29 -9.27
N ARG A 61 -10.38 3.79 -9.40
CA ARG A 61 -11.25 3.58 -8.25
C ARG A 61 -10.55 2.69 -7.24
N ARG A 62 -10.56 3.05 -5.96
CA ARG A 62 -9.91 2.32 -4.85
C ARG A 62 -8.39 2.29 -4.87
N SER A 63 -7.73 2.98 -5.81
CA SER A 63 -6.32 3.32 -5.63
C SER A 63 -6.14 4.10 -4.33
N ARG A 64 -5.00 3.89 -3.69
CA ARG A 64 -4.64 4.47 -2.40
C ARG A 64 -3.50 5.45 -2.61
N LEU A 65 -3.71 6.67 -2.14
CA LEU A 65 -2.71 7.72 -2.11
C LEU A 65 -2.41 8.01 -0.65
N GLY A 66 -1.15 7.88 -0.26
CA GLY A 66 -0.63 8.25 1.04
C GLY A 66 0.26 9.47 0.91
N VAL A 67 0.22 10.34 1.92
CA VAL A 67 1.19 11.42 2.07
C VAL A 67 1.86 11.21 3.41
N LEU A 68 3.18 11.09 3.41
CA LEU A 68 3.98 10.90 4.60
C LEU A 68 4.84 12.12 4.84
N PHE A 69 4.83 12.60 6.07
CA PHE A 69 5.67 13.69 6.52
C PHE A 69 6.82 13.14 7.36
N CYS A 70 8.05 13.30 6.88
CA CYS A 70 9.27 12.77 7.47
C CYS A 70 10.12 13.90 8.06
N PRO A 71 10.07 14.15 9.38
CA PRO A 71 10.92 15.15 10.01
C PRO A 71 12.39 14.71 9.97
N ARG A 72 13.27 15.69 9.72
CA ARG A 72 14.72 15.55 9.66
C ARG A 72 15.37 16.16 10.91
N PRO A 73 16.60 15.74 11.27
CA PRO A 73 17.31 16.26 12.44
C PRO A 73 17.66 17.76 12.34
N ASP A 74 17.69 18.32 11.14
CA ASP A 74 18.03 19.72 10.85
C ASP A 74 16.86 20.70 11.10
N GLY A 75 15.73 20.22 11.62
CA GLY A 75 14.52 21.02 11.86
C GLY A 75 13.66 21.23 10.61
N THR A 76 14.03 20.59 9.49
CA THR A 76 13.19 20.52 8.30
C THR A 76 12.50 19.17 8.18
N ALA A 77 11.71 18.99 7.13
CA ALA A 77 11.03 17.75 6.85
C ALA A 77 10.82 17.55 5.35
N ASP A 78 10.71 16.27 4.97
CA ASP A 78 10.36 15.88 3.61
C ASP A 78 8.95 15.33 3.56
N MET A 79 8.28 15.56 2.43
CA MET A 79 6.99 15.00 2.14
C MET A 79 7.13 13.94 1.05
N HIS A 80 6.80 12.69 1.38
CA HIS A 80 6.78 11.57 0.46
C HIS A 80 5.35 11.26 0.02
N ILE A 81 5.19 10.92 -1.26
CA ILE A 81 3.91 10.45 -1.80
C ILE A 81 4.00 8.94 -1.98
N VAL A 82 3.02 8.23 -1.44
CA VAL A 82 2.89 6.79 -1.56
C VAL A 82 1.72 6.48 -2.48
N ILE A 83 1.93 5.67 -3.50
CA ILE A 83 0.86 5.20 -4.39
C ILE A 83 0.77 3.69 -4.25
N ASN A 84 -0.37 3.20 -3.75
CA ASN A 84 -0.67 1.77 -3.68
C ASN A 84 0.49 0.94 -3.06
N GLY A 85 1.06 1.42 -1.95
CA GLY A 85 2.14 0.71 -1.24
C GLY A 85 3.53 0.82 -1.85
N GLU A 86 3.74 1.73 -2.80
CA GLU A 86 5.04 2.12 -3.35
C GLU A 86 5.36 3.58 -3.02
N ASP A 87 6.59 3.83 -2.56
CA ASP A 87 7.07 5.19 -2.30
C ASP A 87 7.55 5.83 -3.61
N MET A 88 6.99 6.99 -3.95
CA MET A 88 7.40 7.80 -5.10
C MET A 88 8.57 8.73 -4.76
N GLY A 89 9.04 8.67 -3.51
CA GLY A 89 10.13 9.48 -2.99
C GLY A 89 9.68 10.87 -2.51
N PRO A 90 10.65 11.69 -2.07
CA PRO A 90 10.38 13.01 -1.52
C PRO A 90 9.92 13.96 -2.62
N SER A 91 8.62 14.25 -2.61
CA SER A 91 7.95 15.17 -3.53
C SER A 91 8.16 16.64 -3.13
N ALA A 92 8.38 16.91 -1.84
CA ALA A 92 8.83 18.20 -1.33
C ALA A 92 9.87 17.99 -0.23
N ARG A 93 10.84 18.89 -0.14
CA ARG A 93 11.94 18.85 0.83
C ARG A 93 12.09 20.20 1.52
N GLY A 94 12.67 20.21 2.72
CA GLY A 94 12.94 21.45 3.43
C GLY A 94 11.70 22.11 4.02
N LEU A 95 10.62 21.35 4.24
CA LEU A 95 9.40 21.85 4.87
C LEU A 95 9.67 22.21 6.33
N PRO A 96 9.08 23.28 6.87
CA PRO A 96 9.29 23.66 8.26
C PRO A 96 8.68 22.62 9.21
N ALA A 97 9.50 21.90 9.96
CA ALA A 97 9.01 20.91 10.94
C ALA A 97 8.49 21.54 12.24
N ALA A 98 8.80 22.81 12.48
CA ALA A 98 8.39 23.55 13.67
C ALA A 98 6.93 24.04 13.65
N GLN A 99 6.24 23.94 12.50
CA GLN A 99 4.86 24.40 12.33
C GLN A 99 3.92 23.23 12.07
N PRO A 100 2.67 23.27 12.57
CA PRO A 100 1.70 22.23 12.28
C PRO A 100 1.31 22.25 10.80
N LEU A 101 1.43 21.11 10.14
CA LEU A 101 0.97 20.91 8.77
C LEU A 101 -0.41 20.26 8.75
N TYR A 102 -1.22 20.68 7.78
CA TYR A 102 -2.57 20.17 7.61
C TYR A 102 -2.68 19.48 6.25
N ALA A 103 -3.20 18.25 6.26
CA ALA A 103 -3.54 17.55 5.04
C ALA A 103 -4.79 18.18 4.42
N VAL A 104 -4.65 18.70 3.20
CA VAL A 104 -5.75 19.24 2.41
C VAL A 104 -5.96 18.35 1.20
N VAL A 105 -7.22 17.97 0.97
CA VAL A 105 -7.63 17.22 -0.23
C VAL A 105 -8.56 18.11 -1.02
N ASP A 106 -8.13 18.47 -2.23
CA ASP A 106 -8.99 19.14 -3.20
C ASP A 106 -9.62 18.08 -4.12
N VAL A 107 -10.95 18.12 -4.24
CA VAL A 107 -11.72 17.16 -5.01
C VAL A 107 -12.40 17.89 -6.15
N PHE A 108 -11.95 17.62 -7.36
CA PHE A 108 -12.46 18.26 -8.57
C PHE A 108 -13.12 17.25 -9.54
N ALA A 109 -14.03 17.76 -10.36
CA ALA A 109 -14.70 17.06 -11.46
C ALA A 109 -15.40 15.74 -11.09
N SER A 110 -15.14 14.64 -11.82
CA SER A 110 -15.89 13.38 -11.80
C SER A 110 -15.52 12.43 -10.65
N THR A 111 -14.82 12.93 -9.63
CA THR A 111 -14.37 12.13 -8.48
C THR A 111 -15.58 11.69 -7.66
N LYS A 112 -15.88 10.38 -7.66
CA LYS A 112 -17.09 9.84 -7.02
C LYS A 112 -17.07 9.91 -5.48
N SER A 113 -15.93 9.61 -4.87
CA SER A 113 -15.79 9.59 -3.40
C SER A 113 -14.32 9.48 -3.00
N VAL A 114 -13.89 10.24 -1.99
CA VAL A 114 -12.61 10.05 -1.29
C VAL A 114 -12.89 9.51 0.11
N ARG A 115 -12.10 8.53 0.57
CA ARG A 115 -12.18 8.00 1.93
C ARG A 115 -10.82 8.15 2.60
N LEU A 116 -10.79 8.90 3.69
CA LEU A 116 -9.61 8.95 4.55
C LEU A 116 -9.45 7.59 5.24
N VAL A 117 -8.25 7.02 5.12
CA VAL A 117 -7.86 5.80 5.82
C VAL A 117 -6.73 6.14 6.73
N GLN A 118 -6.97 5.99 8.02
CA GLN A 118 -5.93 6.11 9.02
C GLN A 118 -5.04 4.87 8.93
N VAL A 119 -3.74 5.12 8.83
CA VAL A 119 -2.73 4.08 8.82
C VAL A 119 -1.98 4.17 10.15
N GLU A 120 -1.91 3.05 10.86
CA GLU A 120 -1.13 2.96 12.09
C GLU A 120 0.34 2.75 11.72
N TYR A 121 1.21 3.61 12.25
CA TYR A 121 2.65 3.46 12.15
C TYR A 121 3.12 2.42 13.17
N GLY A 122 3.95 1.46 12.74
CA GLY A 122 4.54 0.46 13.65
C GLY A 122 3.94 -0.94 13.49
N LEU A 123 3.76 -1.64 14.61
CA LEU A 123 3.41 -3.05 14.60
C LEU A 123 1.92 -3.23 14.26
N PRO A 124 1.58 -3.98 13.20
CA PRO A 124 0.18 -4.26 12.89
C PRO A 124 -0.49 -5.03 14.02
N SER A 125 -1.77 -4.76 14.25
CA SER A 125 -2.57 -5.53 15.21
C SER A 125 -2.57 -7.02 14.85
N LEU A 126 -2.73 -7.89 15.86
CA LEU A 126 -2.85 -9.33 15.67
C LEU A 126 -3.96 -9.68 14.66
N GLN A 127 -5.07 -8.94 14.70
CA GLN A 127 -6.18 -9.10 13.77
C GLN A 127 -5.74 -8.89 12.31
N THR A 128 -4.95 -7.86 12.05
CA THR A 128 -4.39 -7.58 10.71
C THR A 128 -3.43 -8.68 10.27
N LEU A 129 -2.56 -9.16 11.17
CA LEU A 129 -1.64 -10.25 10.88
C LEU A 129 -2.38 -11.56 10.56
N CYS A 130 -3.35 -11.95 11.38
CA CYS A 130 -4.17 -13.13 11.15
C CYS A 130 -4.91 -13.03 9.81
N ARG A 131 -5.47 -11.87 9.47
CA ARG A 131 -6.11 -11.64 8.17
C ARG A 131 -5.14 -11.87 7.02
N LEU A 132 -3.92 -11.35 7.11
CA LEU A 132 -2.91 -11.51 6.06
C LEU A 132 -2.53 -12.98 5.86
N VAL A 133 -2.38 -13.74 6.94
CA VAL A 133 -2.09 -15.18 6.87
C VAL A 133 -3.24 -15.92 6.19
N ILE A 134 -4.50 -15.64 6.59
CA ILE A 134 -5.68 -16.26 5.97
C ILE A 134 -5.75 -15.92 4.48
N GLN A 135 -5.57 -14.65 4.12
CA GLN A 135 -5.61 -14.20 2.72
C GLN A 135 -4.52 -14.85 1.87
N LYS A 136 -3.31 -15.04 2.41
CA LYS A 136 -2.23 -15.75 1.72
C LYS A 136 -2.51 -17.25 1.55
N SER A 137 -3.22 -17.86 2.49
CA SER A 137 -3.56 -19.29 2.44
C SER A 137 -4.71 -19.63 1.49
N VAL A 138 -5.43 -18.62 0.99
CA VAL A 138 -6.64 -18.81 0.18
C VAL A 138 -6.41 -18.35 -1.26
N VAL A 139 -6.71 -19.23 -2.22
CA VAL A 139 -6.47 -19.00 -3.66
C VAL A 139 -7.32 -17.86 -4.23
N HIS A 140 -8.57 -17.72 -3.77
CA HIS A 140 -9.48 -16.69 -4.25
C HIS A 140 -10.34 -16.12 -3.12
N ARG A 141 -10.59 -14.81 -3.10
CA ARG A 141 -11.38 -14.16 -2.03
C ARG A 141 -12.80 -14.73 -1.85
N LEU A 142 -13.38 -15.32 -2.91
CA LEU A 142 -14.66 -16.03 -2.80
C LEU A 142 -14.55 -17.33 -1.99
N ALA A 143 -13.39 -17.99 -1.98
CA ALA A 143 -13.17 -19.19 -1.19
C ALA A 143 -13.15 -18.91 0.33
N ILE A 144 -13.06 -17.64 0.75
CA ILE A 144 -13.24 -17.24 2.16
C ILE A 144 -14.65 -17.59 2.65
N ASP A 145 -15.66 -17.65 1.76
CA ASP A 145 -17.01 -18.10 2.14
C ASP A 145 -17.06 -19.54 2.61
N GLY A 146 -16.17 -20.39 2.06
CA GLY A 146 -16.06 -21.79 2.44
C GLY A 146 -15.38 -22.03 3.79
N LEU A 147 -14.73 -21.02 4.37
CA LEU A 147 -14.08 -21.16 5.67
C LEU A 147 -15.14 -21.23 6.79
N HIS A 148 -14.88 -22.04 7.82
CA HIS A 148 -15.71 -22.09 9.04
C HIS A 148 -15.41 -20.91 9.97
N LEU A 149 -15.51 -19.69 9.45
CA LEU A 149 -15.29 -18.45 10.20
C LEU A 149 -16.62 -17.72 10.48
N PRO A 150 -16.73 -17.00 11.61
CA PRO A 150 -17.82 -16.07 11.85
C PRO A 150 -17.97 -15.05 10.70
N LYS A 151 -19.22 -14.66 10.39
CA LYS A 151 -19.53 -13.75 9.28
C LYS A 151 -18.72 -12.44 9.33
N GLY A 152 -18.58 -11.84 10.51
CA GLY A 152 -17.78 -10.62 10.69
C GLY A 152 -16.31 -10.80 10.29
N LEU A 153 -15.70 -11.95 10.59
CA LEU A 153 -14.32 -12.25 10.19
C LEU A 153 -14.21 -12.55 8.69
N LYS A 154 -15.23 -13.19 8.09
CA LYS A 154 -15.31 -13.37 6.64
C LYS A 154 -15.35 -12.02 5.92
N ASP A 155 -16.22 -11.12 6.38
CA ASP A 155 -16.38 -9.80 5.79
C ASP A 155 -15.11 -8.96 5.96
N PHE A 156 -14.48 -9.02 7.14
CA PHE A 156 -13.20 -8.38 7.40
C PHE A 156 -12.09 -8.87 6.46
N CYS A 157 -12.02 -10.17 6.17
CA CYS A 157 -11.04 -10.71 5.23
C CYS A 157 -11.37 -10.40 3.75
N LYS A 158 -12.63 -10.11 3.42
CA LYS A 158 -13.09 -9.86 2.05
C LYS A 158 -13.08 -8.41 1.61
N TYR A 159 -13.32 -7.48 2.54
CA TYR A 159 -13.57 -6.09 2.18
C TYR A 159 -12.51 -5.14 2.71
N GLU A 160 -11.78 -5.55 3.74
CA GLU A 160 -10.58 -4.85 4.20
C GLU A 160 -9.29 -5.48 3.68
#